data_AF-A0A7V3MB78-F1
#
_entry.id   AF-A0A7V3MB78-F1
#
_cell.length_a   1.000
_cell.length_b   1.000
_cell.length_c   1.000
_cell.angle_alpha   90.00
_cell.angle_beta   90.00
_cell.angle_gamma   90.00
#
_symmetry.space_group_name_H-M   'P 1'
#
loop_
_entity.id
_entity.type
_entity.pdbx_description
1 polymer ?
#
loop_
_entity_poly.entity_id
_entity_poly.type
_entity_poly.pdbx_seq_one_letter_code
_entity_poly.pdbx_strand_id
1 'polypeptide(L)'
;MDDRLAKFVYDFCIESNRPYLDYIGSYGIWRNYRVDLLIKSLKDTAEAFDFIEAVYEHLSDEKYKEEWRERINEKLEDFNTLYRLNEEGLVEPIVSPEMEASLAQSKKLLKESKWAPAYKHLEKAKTLLFNRKKYDPCGSVGEAIKALESVARIITGEKLTLGKLSAEIGAKLNLPKPLDQITAIISKLWGYSSEKSRHGQARLPQVGFEEAELILHMCSAWINYLIKRAESGGRRA
;
A
#
# COMPACT_ATOMS: atom_id res chain seq x y z
N MET A 1 -30.77 -0.28 -9.80
CA MET A 1 -30.63 -1.59 -10.47
C MET A 1 -31.14 -2.60 -9.47
N ASP A 2 -32.09 -3.46 -9.84
CA ASP A 2 -32.91 -4.23 -8.89
C ASP A 2 -32.03 -5.12 -7.99
N ASP A 3 -32.02 -4.85 -6.68
CA ASP A 3 -31.30 -5.60 -5.64
C ASP A 3 -31.58 -7.11 -5.69
N ARG A 4 -32.70 -7.50 -6.31
CA ARG A 4 -33.08 -8.90 -6.52
C ARG A 4 -32.20 -9.61 -7.54
N LEU A 5 -31.64 -8.91 -8.53
CA LEU A 5 -30.82 -9.54 -9.58
C LEU A 5 -29.39 -9.79 -9.11
N ALA A 6 -28.81 -8.86 -8.34
CA ALA A 6 -27.50 -9.05 -7.72
C ALA A 6 -27.54 -10.15 -6.65
N LYS A 7 -28.59 -10.13 -5.81
CA LYS A 7 -28.86 -11.19 -4.85
C LYS A 7 -29.13 -12.55 -5.51
N PHE A 8 -29.88 -12.58 -6.62
CA PHE A 8 -30.09 -13.81 -7.38
C PHE A 8 -28.80 -14.37 -7.99
N VAL A 9 -27.89 -13.54 -8.49
CA VAL A 9 -26.60 -14.02 -9.04
C VAL A 9 -25.67 -14.50 -7.91
N TYR A 10 -25.63 -13.79 -6.79
CA TYR A 10 -24.90 -14.19 -5.58
C TYR A 10 -25.44 -15.50 -5.00
N ASP A 11 -26.75 -15.59 -4.80
CA ASP A 11 -27.43 -16.78 -4.29
C ASP A 11 -27.34 -17.93 -5.31
N PHE A 12 -27.43 -17.69 -6.62
CA PHE A 12 -27.25 -18.71 -7.65
C PHE A 12 -25.82 -19.25 -7.70
N CYS A 13 -24.81 -18.40 -7.48
CA CYS A 13 -23.40 -18.80 -7.42
C CYS A 13 -23.04 -19.53 -6.12
N ILE A 14 -23.74 -19.27 -5.00
CA ILE A 14 -23.52 -19.91 -3.70
C ILE A 14 -24.40 -21.16 -3.51
N GLU A 15 -25.71 -21.08 -3.76
CA GLU A 15 -26.68 -22.17 -3.56
C GLU A 15 -26.56 -23.28 -4.61
N SER A 16 -26.27 -22.95 -5.87
CA SER A 16 -26.09 -23.97 -6.92
C SER A 16 -24.74 -24.70 -6.83
N ASN A 17 -23.77 -24.15 -6.11
CA ASN A 17 -22.41 -24.69 -6.01
C ASN A 17 -21.98 -25.08 -4.60
N ARG A 18 -22.83 -24.94 -3.58
CA ARG A 18 -22.49 -25.38 -2.21
C ARG A 18 -22.13 -26.86 -2.09
N PRO A 19 -22.79 -27.80 -2.80
CA PRO A 19 -22.36 -29.20 -2.82
C PRO A 19 -21.12 -29.44 -3.68
N TYR A 20 -20.73 -28.45 -4.49
CA TYR A 20 -19.61 -28.54 -5.43
C TYR A 20 -18.35 -27.89 -4.89
N LEU A 21 -18.38 -26.96 -3.94
CA LEU A 21 -17.15 -26.37 -3.36
C LEU A 21 -16.26 -27.44 -2.68
N ASP A 22 -16.87 -28.46 -2.07
CA ASP A 22 -16.14 -29.64 -1.54
C ASP A 22 -15.73 -30.65 -2.64
N TYR A 23 -16.33 -30.57 -3.83
CA TYR A 23 -16.11 -31.49 -4.96
C TYR A 23 -15.16 -30.92 -6.05
N ILE A 24 -15.03 -29.59 -6.11
CA ILE A 24 -14.31 -28.81 -7.14
C ILE A 24 -12.79 -28.82 -6.92
N GLY A 25 -12.28 -29.38 -5.82
CA GLY A 25 -10.86 -29.70 -5.67
C GLY A 25 -10.33 -30.71 -6.71
N SER A 26 -11.22 -31.40 -7.46
CA SER A 26 -10.85 -32.56 -8.29
C SER A 26 -10.99 -32.38 -9.82
N TYR A 27 -11.78 -31.43 -10.33
CA TYR A 27 -11.98 -31.26 -11.77
C TYR A 27 -11.94 -29.79 -12.17
N GLY A 28 -10.96 -29.44 -13.01
CA GLY A 28 -10.63 -28.10 -13.49
C GLY A 28 -11.72 -27.41 -14.31
N ILE A 29 -12.85 -27.10 -13.70
CA ILE A 29 -14.02 -26.43 -14.29
C ILE A 29 -13.98 -24.90 -14.11
N TRP A 30 -13.01 -24.37 -13.34
CA TRP A 30 -12.69 -22.94 -13.35
C TRP A 30 -12.04 -22.45 -14.66
N ARG A 31 -11.83 -23.36 -15.63
CA ARG A 31 -10.84 -23.14 -16.68
C ARG A 31 -11.11 -21.96 -17.60
N ASN A 32 -12.34 -21.49 -17.85
CA ASN A 32 -12.53 -20.42 -18.85
C ASN A 32 -13.81 -19.54 -18.85
N TYR A 33 -14.86 -19.73 -18.03
CA TYR A 33 -16.18 -19.17 -18.41
C TYR A 33 -16.98 -18.27 -17.44
N ARG A 34 -16.45 -17.83 -16.28
CA ARG A 34 -17.26 -17.00 -15.37
C ARG A 34 -16.61 -15.76 -14.76
N VAL A 35 -15.28 -15.61 -14.81
CA VAL A 35 -14.59 -14.42 -14.29
C VAL A 35 -15.00 -13.17 -15.07
N ASP A 36 -15.05 -13.26 -16.40
CA ASP A 36 -15.39 -12.13 -17.29
C ASP A 36 -16.83 -11.63 -17.10
N LEU A 37 -17.76 -12.54 -16.81
CA LEU A 37 -19.16 -12.21 -16.52
C LEU A 37 -19.32 -11.62 -15.12
N LEU A 38 -18.57 -12.13 -14.14
CA LEU A 38 -18.44 -11.52 -12.82
C LEU A 38 -17.95 -10.09 -12.99
N ILE A 39 -16.75 -9.84 -13.54
CA ILE A 39 -16.19 -8.48 -13.64
C ILE A 39 -17.10 -7.52 -14.42
N LYS A 40 -17.76 -7.99 -15.50
CA LYS A 40 -18.78 -7.19 -16.22
C LYS A 40 -20.04 -6.91 -15.41
N SER A 41 -20.45 -7.81 -14.52
CA SER A 41 -21.63 -7.65 -13.65
C SER A 41 -21.36 -6.78 -12.42
N LEU A 42 -20.08 -6.60 -12.07
CA LEU A 42 -19.60 -5.85 -10.92
C LEU A 42 -19.64 -4.35 -11.19
N LYS A 43 -20.86 -3.80 -11.21
CA LYS A 43 -21.06 -2.35 -11.15
C LYS A 43 -20.68 -1.76 -9.78
N ASP A 44 -20.46 -2.62 -8.78
CA ASP A 44 -19.87 -2.26 -7.49
C ASP A 44 -18.51 -2.95 -7.32
N THR A 45 -17.43 -2.17 -7.40
CA THR A 45 -16.05 -2.64 -7.35
C THR A 45 -15.68 -3.27 -6.02
N ALA A 46 -16.39 -2.94 -4.93
CA ALA A 46 -16.07 -3.50 -3.61
C ALA A 46 -16.48 -4.97 -3.51
N GLU A 47 -17.72 -5.30 -3.87
CA GLU A 47 -18.26 -6.66 -3.81
C GLU A 47 -17.48 -7.61 -4.73
N ALA A 48 -16.99 -7.09 -5.85
CA ALA A 48 -16.11 -7.78 -6.78
C ALA A 48 -14.86 -8.31 -6.11
N PHE A 49 -14.18 -7.38 -5.44
CA PHE A 49 -12.90 -7.63 -4.81
C PHE A 49 -13.10 -8.55 -3.61
N ASP A 50 -14.17 -8.37 -2.83
CA ASP A 50 -14.51 -9.29 -1.74
C ASP A 50 -14.75 -10.72 -2.23
N PHE A 51 -15.44 -10.90 -3.36
CA PHE A 51 -15.62 -12.22 -3.97
C PHE A 51 -14.30 -12.82 -4.47
N ILE A 52 -13.47 -12.03 -5.15
CA ILE A 52 -12.14 -12.46 -5.62
C ILE A 52 -11.27 -12.91 -4.41
N GLU A 53 -11.18 -12.09 -3.37
CA GLU A 53 -10.44 -12.40 -2.16
C GLU A 53 -10.96 -13.70 -1.50
N ALA A 54 -12.29 -13.86 -1.39
CA ALA A 54 -12.91 -15.05 -0.82
C ALA A 54 -12.61 -16.32 -1.63
N VAL A 55 -12.65 -16.26 -2.97
CA VAL A 55 -12.29 -17.41 -3.80
C VAL A 55 -10.83 -17.81 -3.58
N TYR A 56 -9.90 -16.84 -3.54
CA TYR A 56 -8.48 -17.11 -3.30
C TYR A 56 -8.23 -17.82 -1.98
N GLU A 57 -8.91 -17.38 -0.90
CA GLU A 57 -8.79 -17.97 0.44
C GLU A 57 -9.20 -19.45 0.48
N HIS A 58 -10.14 -19.86 -0.37
CA HIS A 58 -10.62 -21.25 -0.43
C HIS A 58 -9.79 -22.16 -1.36
N LEU A 59 -8.82 -21.61 -2.10
CA LEU A 59 -7.89 -22.43 -2.88
C LEU A 59 -6.89 -23.10 -1.94
N SER A 60 -6.78 -24.43 -2.02
CA SER A 60 -5.93 -25.22 -1.12
C SER A 60 -4.52 -25.49 -1.67
N ASP A 61 -4.32 -25.32 -2.97
CA ASP A 61 -3.08 -25.65 -3.67
C ASP A 61 -2.42 -24.36 -4.18
N GLU A 62 -1.15 -24.19 -3.83
CA GLU A 62 -0.36 -22.97 -4.11
C GLU A 62 -0.12 -22.75 -5.60
N LYS A 63 0.03 -23.82 -6.39
CA LYS A 63 0.17 -23.69 -7.84
C LYS A 63 -1.12 -23.18 -8.46
N TYR A 64 -2.26 -23.69 -8.00
CA TYR A 64 -3.56 -23.20 -8.46
C TYR A 64 -3.85 -21.77 -8.01
N LYS A 65 -3.41 -21.37 -6.80
CA LYS A 65 -3.48 -19.97 -6.36
C LYS A 65 -2.72 -19.04 -7.30
N GLU A 66 -1.50 -19.43 -7.67
CA GLU A 66 -0.66 -18.64 -8.57
C GLU A 66 -1.28 -18.51 -9.97
N GLU A 67 -1.67 -19.63 -10.60
CA GLU A 67 -2.32 -19.62 -11.92
C GLU A 67 -3.63 -18.79 -11.91
N TRP A 68 -4.39 -18.85 -10.81
CA TRP A 68 -5.62 -18.08 -10.67
C TRP A 68 -5.35 -16.59 -10.46
N ARG A 69 -4.37 -16.24 -9.63
CA ARG A 69 -3.93 -14.85 -9.39
C ARG A 69 -3.49 -14.16 -10.68
N GLU A 70 -2.67 -14.84 -11.49
CA GLU A 70 -2.23 -14.31 -12.79
C GLU A 70 -3.42 -13.98 -13.69
N ARG A 71 -4.37 -14.91 -13.85
CA ARG A 71 -5.57 -14.71 -14.66
C ARG A 71 -6.46 -13.58 -14.15
N ILE A 72 -6.62 -13.45 -12.84
CA ILE A 72 -7.39 -12.35 -12.24
C ILE A 72 -6.70 -11.01 -12.53
N ASN A 73 -5.38 -10.94 -12.39
CA ASN A 73 -4.62 -9.72 -12.66
C ASN A 73 -4.70 -9.31 -14.14
N GLU A 74 -4.56 -10.26 -15.08
CA GLU A 74 -4.77 -10.00 -16.51
C GLU A 74 -6.15 -9.38 -16.77
N LYS A 75 -7.20 -9.88 -16.12
CA LYS A 75 -8.54 -9.33 -16.29
C LYS A 75 -8.71 -7.96 -15.65
N LEU A 76 -8.18 -7.76 -14.44
CA LEU A 76 -8.22 -6.45 -13.78
C LEU A 76 -7.53 -5.37 -14.61
N GLU A 77 -6.46 -5.74 -15.34
CA GLU A 77 -5.78 -4.91 -16.34
C GLU A 77 -6.63 -4.67 -17.59
N ASP A 78 -7.23 -5.72 -18.19
CA ASP A 78 -8.15 -5.60 -19.35
C ASP A 78 -9.30 -4.62 -19.09
N PHE A 79 -9.79 -4.58 -17.84
CA PHE A 79 -10.86 -3.69 -17.40
C PHE A 79 -10.36 -2.33 -16.87
N ASN A 80 -9.05 -2.06 -16.95
CA ASN A 80 -8.40 -0.81 -16.53
C ASN A 80 -8.77 -0.39 -15.08
N THR A 81 -8.81 -1.36 -14.17
CA THR A 81 -9.31 -1.14 -12.80
C THR A 81 -8.30 -0.44 -11.90
N LEU A 82 -7.02 -0.38 -12.28
CA LEU A 82 -5.91 0.04 -11.40
C LEU A 82 -5.79 -0.82 -10.13
N TYR A 83 -6.28 -2.06 -10.12
CA TYR A 83 -6.15 -3.00 -9.00
C TYR A 83 -5.47 -4.30 -9.45
N ARG A 84 -4.85 -5.00 -8.49
CA ARG A 84 -4.30 -6.35 -8.64
C ARG A 84 -4.58 -7.17 -7.38
N LEU A 85 -4.61 -8.48 -7.53
CA LEU A 85 -4.57 -9.46 -6.46
C LEU A 85 -3.10 -9.78 -6.10
N ASN A 86 -2.74 -9.57 -4.84
CA ASN A 86 -1.39 -9.82 -4.34
C ASN A 86 -1.17 -11.30 -3.92
N GLU A 87 0.05 -11.67 -3.51
CA GLU A 87 0.40 -13.04 -3.09
C GLU A 87 -0.39 -13.51 -1.85
N GLU A 88 -0.84 -12.58 -1.01
CA GLU A 88 -1.61 -12.84 0.20
C GLU A 88 -3.12 -13.00 -0.10
N GLY A 89 -3.54 -12.85 -1.36
CA GLY A 89 -4.93 -12.97 -1.76
C GLY A 89 -5.76 -11.72 -1.54
N LEU A 90 -5.14 -10.56 -1.37
CA LEU A 90 -5.82 -9.28 -1.17
C LEU A 90 -5.83 -8.47 -2.46
N VAL A 91 -6.98 -7.89 -2.82
CA VAL A 91 -7.06 -6.95 -3.92
C VAL A 91 -6.57 -5.58 -3.45
N GLU A 92 -5.53 -5.07 -4.09
CA GLU A 92 -4.87 -3.81 -3.78
C GLU A 92 -4.69 -2.95 -5.04
N PRO A 93 -4.63 -1.60 -4.92
CA PRO A 93 -4.29 -0.73 -6.04
C PRO A 93 -2.94 -1.11 -6.66
N ILE A 94 -2.83 -1.03 -7.98
CA ILE A 94 -1.57 -1.18 -8.70
C ILE A 94 -0.66 -0.01 -8.30
N VAL A 95 0.51 -0.36 -7.82
CA VAL A 95 1.56 0.56 -7.45
C VAL A 95 2.58 0.60 -8.59
N SER A 96 3.10 1.79 -8.91
CA SER A 96 4.20 1.87 -9.89
C SER A 96 5.38 0.95 -9.48
N PRO A 97 6.01 0.22 -10.42
CA PRO A 97 7.15 -0.65 -10.11
C PRO A 97 8.27 0.06 -9.34
N GLU A 98 8.49 1.33 -9.63
CA GLU A 98 9.47 2.19 -8.96
C GLU A 98 9.14 2.39 -7.48
N MET A 99 7.85 2.65 -7.17
CA MET A 99 7.41 2.81 -5.79
C MET A 99 7.46 1.49 -5.03
N GLU A 100 7.05 0.38 -5.66
CA GLU A 100 7.14 -0.95 -5.07
C GLU A 100 8.59 -1.31 -4.74
N ALA A 101 9.52 -1.07 -5.67
CA ALA A 101 10.95 -1.24 -5.45
C ALA A 101 11.49 -0.34 -4.32
N SER A 102 11.07 0.95 -4.28
CA SER A 102 11.47 1.86 -3.22
C SER A 102 11.00 1.38 -1.84
N LEU A 103 9.73 0.97 -1.72
CA LEU A 103 9.14 0.44 -0.49
C LEU A 103 9.83 -0.85 -0.05
N ALA A 104 10.05 -1.80 -0.96
CA ALA A 104 10.76 -3.04 -0.67
C ALA A 104 12.19 -2.77 -0.16
N GLN A 105 12.89 -1.82 -0.77
CA GLN A 105 14.21 -1.42 -0.32
C GLN A 105 14.17 -0.77 1.07
N SER A 106 13.19 0.11 1.34
CA SER A 106 13.02 0.73 2.66
C SER A 106 12.76 -0.33 3.72
N LYS A 107 11.83 -1.26 3.47
CA LYS A 107 11.55 -2.37 4.38
C LYS A 107 12.80 -3.19 4.67
N LYS A 108 13.61 -3.51 3.65
CA LYS A 108 14.87 -4.24 3.81
C LYS A 108 15.86 -3.50 4.73
N LEU A 109 16.07 -2.21 4.51
CA LEU A 109 16.96 -1.38 5.34
C LEU A 109 16.43 -1.25 6.79
N LEU A 110 15.11 -1.17 6.95
CA LEU A 110 14.46 -1.00 8.25
C LEU A 110 14.33 -2.31 9.06
N LYS A 111 14.80 -3.45 8.54
CA LYS A 111 14.75 -4.74 9.28
C LYS A 111 15.64 -4.75 10.53
N GLU A 112 16.64 -3.88 10.62
CA GLU A 112 17.47 -3.80 11.83
C GLU A 112 16.67 -3.32 13.04
N SER A 113 16.98 -3.84 14.23
CA SER A 113 16.24 -3.55 15.47
C SER A 113 16.17 -2.06 15.80
N LYS A 114 17.23 -1.29 15.51
CA LYS A 114 17.27 0.16 15.74
C LYS A 114 16.20 0.92 14.96
N TRP A 115 15.79 0.41 13.80
CA TRP A 115 14.79 1.02 12.93
C TRP A 115 13.37 0.53 13.15
N ALA A 116 13.13 -0.35 14.14
CA ALA A 116 11.83 -0.98 14.35
C ALA A 116 10.63 0.00 14.45
N PRO A 117 10.75 1.20 15.07
CA PRO A 117 9.66 2.18 15.05
C PRO A 117 9.32 2.66 13.63
N ALA A 118 10.34 2.95 12.82
CA ALA A 118 10.16 3.39 11.43
C ALA A 118 9.55 2.27 10.57
N TYR A 119 9.99 1.03 10.75
CA TYR A 119 9.42 -0.14 10.06
C TYR A 119 7.91 -0.25 10.29
N LYS A 120 7.48 -0.19 11.56
CA LYS A 120 6.06 -0.30 11.93
C LYS A 120 5.21 0.79 11.29
N HIS A 121 5.70 2.03 11.32
CA HIS A 121 4.99 3.16 10.70
C HIS A 121 4.91 3.01 9.18
N LEU A 122 5.99 2.58 8.51
CA LEU A 122 5.98 2.38 7.06
C LEU A 122 5.04 1.26 6.62
N GLU A 123 5.03 0.12 7.32
CA GLU A 123 4.09 -0.97 7.07
C GLU A 123 2.64 -0.53 7.24
N LYS A 124 2.37 0.22 8.31
CA LYS A 124 1.04 0.75 8.56
C LYS A 124 0.63 1.74 7.46
N ALA A 125 1.53 2.62 7.02
CA ALA A 125 1.26 3.54 5.91
C ALA A 125 0.93 2.80 4.61
N LYS A 126 1.71 1.77 4.25
CA LYS A 126 1.43 0.89 3.10
C LYS A 126 0.03 0.26 3.24
N THR A 127 -0.26 -0.31 4.40
CA THR A 127 -1.55 -0.96 4.67
C THR A 127 -2.71 0.02 4.51
N LEU A 128 -2.62 1.21 5.10
CA LEU A 128 -3.71 2.20 5.04
C LEU A 128 -3.94 2.72 3.62
N LEU A 129 -2.95 2.69 2.73
CA LEU A 129 -3.14 3.16 1.35
C LEU A 129 -3.60 2.07 0.38
N PHE A 130 -3.06 0.86 0.53
CA PHE A 130 -3.26 -0.19 -0.48
C PHE A 130 -4.21 -1.30 -0.03
N ASN A 131 -4.45 -1.46 1.27
CA ASN A 131 -5.45 -2.42 1.74
C ASN A 131 -6.83 -1.78 1.68
N ARG A 132 -7.66 -2.19 0.72
CA ARG A 132 -9.04 -1.70 0.55
C ARG A 132 -9.86 -1.78 1.84
N LYS A 133 -9.74 -2.86 2.61
CA LYS A 133 -10.49 -3.05 3.87
C LYS A 133 -10.06 -2.12 5.00
N LYS A 134 -8.88 -1.51 4.87
CA LYS A 134 -8.30 -0.56 5.84
C LYS A 134 -7.97 0.78 5.20
N TYR A 135 -8.60 1.10 4.07
CA TYR A 135 -8.27 2.25 3.26
C TYR A 135 -8.49 3.57 4.01
N ASP A 136 -7.40 4.28 4.25
CA ASP A 136 -7.34 5.58 4.93
C ASP A 136 -6.11 6.35 4.41
N PRO A 137 -6.24 7.05 3.26
CA PRO A 137 -5.16 7.86 2.68
C PRO A 137 -4.60 8.91 3.65
N CYS A 138 -5.45 9.51 4.48
CA CYS A 138 -5.02 10.51 5.46
C CYS A 138 -4.16 9.87 6.54
N GLY A 139 -4.61 8.73 7.08
CA GLY A 139 -3.83 7.92 7.99
C GLY A 139 -2.52 7.45 7.38
N SER A 140 -2.51 7.06 6.10
CA SER A 140 -1.30 6.67 5.37
C SER A 140 -0.26 7.80 5.34
N VAL A 141 -0.67 9.02 4.96
CA VAL A 141 0.19 10.21 4.99
C VAL A 141 0.78 10.44 6.38
N GLY A 142 -0.04 10.37 7.42
CA GLY A 142 0.41 10.55 8.79
C GLY A 142 1.43 9.49 9.23
N GLU A 143 1.21 8.23 8.89
CA GLU A 143 2.10 7.13 9.24
C GLU A 143 3.40 7.14 8.41
N ALA A 144 3.35 7.52 7.12
CA ALA A 144 4.55 7.68 6.29
C ALA A 144 5.50 8.75 6.85
N ILE A 145 4.94 9.85 7.33
CA ILE A 145 5.71 10.95 7.94
C ILE A 145 6.28 10.54 9.30
N LYS A 146 5.54 9.79 10.12
CA LYS A 146 6.08 9.22 11.37
C LYS A 146 7.22 8.24 11.11
N ALA A 147 7.16 7.47 10.01
CA ALA A 147 8.25 6.59 9.62
C ALA A 147 9.53 7.38 9.32
N LEU A 148 9.42 8.42 8.49
CA LEU A 148 10.54 9.31 8.17
C LEU A 148 11.06 10.06 9.40
N GLU A 149 10.16 10.54 10.27
CA GLU A 149 10.52 11.17 11.55
C GLU A 149 11.30 10.22 12.46
N SER A 150 10.90 8.96 12.54
CA SER A 150 11.58 7.95 13.34
C SER A 150 13.02 7.74 12.85
N VAL A 151 13.24 7.63 11.54
CA VAL A 151 14.58 7.51 10.95
C VAL A 151 15.42 8.76 11.25
N ALA A 152 14.85 9.94 11.02
CA ALA A 152 15.51 11.21 11.27
C ALA A 152 16.01 11.33 12.73
N ARG A 153 15.14 11.03 13.71
CA ARG A 153 15.48 11.08 15.14
C ARG A 153 16.62 10.13 15.50
N ILE A 154 16.62 8.92 14.94
CA ILE A 154 17.68 7.94 15.20
C ILE A 154 19.02 8.41 14.61
N ILE A 155 19.01 8.99 13.42
CA ILE A 155 20.23 9.51 12.77
C ILE A 155 20.81 10.72 13.52
N THR A 156 19.96 11.68 13.91
CA THR A 156 20.41 12.89 14.60
C THR A 156 20.74 12.63 16.07
N GLY A 157 20.01 11.72 16.72
CA GLY A 157 20.00 11.53 18.17
C GLY A 157 19.00 12.43 18.90
N GLU A 158 18.21 13.21 18.16
CA GLU A 158 17.36 14.28 18.68
C GLU A 158 15.89 13.84 18.80
N LYS A 159 15.16 14.40 19.77
CA LYS A 159 13.72 14.14 19.97
C LYS A 159 12.83 15.26 19.45
N LEU A 160 13.28 15.97 18.43
CA LEU A 160 12.54 17.07 17.81
C LEU A 160 11.43 16.57 16.87
N THR A 161 10.57 17.48 16.42
CA THR A 161 9.61 17.22 15.35
C THR A 161 10.32 17.20 13.99
N LEU A 162 9.76 16.48 13.02
CA LEU A 162 10.35 16.35 11.70
C LEU A 162 10.62 17.71 11.01
N GLY A 163 9.73 18.69 11.21
CA GLY A 163 9.93 20.05 10.72
C GLY A 163 11.23 20.71 11.22
N LYS A 164 11.63 20.43 12.46
CA LYS A 164 12.89 20.93 13.05
C LYS A 164 14.09 20.05 12.69
N LEU A 165 13.89 18.74 12.57
CA LEU A 165 14.94 17.77 12.21
C LEU A 165 15.51 18.00 10.80
N SER A 166 14.73 18.59 9.89
CA SER A 166 15.17 18.87 8.51
C SER A 166 16.53 19.58 8.41
N ALA A 167 16.77 20.60 9.24
CA ALA A 167 18.03 21.35 9.27
C ALA A 167 19.18 20.52 9.89
N GLU A 168 18.87 19.73 10.91
CA GLU A 168 19.86 18.94 11.65
C GLU A 168 20.36 17.75 10.85
N ILE A 169 19.47 17.07 10.11
CA ILE A 169 19.82 15.95 9.25
C ILE A 169 20.85 16.38 8.20
N GLY A 170 20.65 17.55 7.57
CA GLY A 170 21.56 18.09 6.55
C GLY A 170 22.98 18.27 7.08
N ALA A 171 23.10 18.87 8.27
CA ALA A 171 24.37 19.06 8.95
C ALA A 171 25.00 17.73 9.40
N LYS A 172 24.20 16.85 10.04
CA LYS A 172 24.66 15.56 10.56
C LYS A 172 25.21 14.65 9.47
N LEU A 173 24.59 14.65 8.29
CA LEU A 173 24.96 13.82 7.14
C LEU A 173 25.90 14.51 6.14
N ASN A 174 26.31 15.75 6.44
CA ASN A 174 27.14 16.58 5.57
C ASN A 174 26.60 16.58 4.12
N LEU A 175 25.30 16.91 3.97
CA LEU A 175 24.65 16.96 2.66
C LEU A 175 25.22 18.13 1.84
N PRO A 176 25.52 17.93 0.54
CA PRO A 176 26.02 19.00 -0.31
C PRO A 176 24.95 20.09 -0.49
N LYS A 177 25.37 21.34 -0.60
CA LYS A 177 24.46 22.42 -1.04
C LYS A 177 24.12 22.26 -2.53
N PRO A 178 22.86 22.45 -2.97
CA PRO A 178 21.67 22.83 -2.18
C PRO A 178 20.81 21.65 -1.71
N LEU A 179 21.30 20.40 -1.78
CA LEU A 179 20.56 19.20 -1.37
C LEU A 179 20.21 19.23 0.13
N ASP A 180 21.05 19.86 0.94
CA ASP A 180 20.75 20.19 2.33
C ASP A 180 19.48 21.04 2.49
N GLN A 181 19.15 21.90 1.52
CA GLN A 181 17.92 22.70 1.50
C GLN A 181 16.70 21.91 1.04
N ILE A 182 16.90 20.82 0.28
CA ILE A 182 15.81 19.94 -0.16
C ILE A 182 15.19 19.22 1.06
N THR A 183 15.89 19.10 2.19
CA THR A 183 15.28 18.63 3.45
C THR A 183 14.13 19.54 3.93
N ALA A 184 14.05 20.80 3.48
CA ALA A 184 12.91 21.68 3.76
C ALA A 184 11.59 21.14 3.20
N ILE A 185 11.63 20.30 2.15
CA ILE A 185 10.47 19.58 1.63
C ILE A 185 9.90 18.66 2.71
N ILE A 186 10.75 18.03 3.53
CA ILE A 186 10.32 17.19 4.65
C ILE A 186 9.49 18.01 5.65
N SER A 187 9.90 19.25 5.93
CA SER A 187 9.14 20.17 6.77
C SER A 187 7.80 20.58 6.16
N LYS A 188 7.74 20.74 4.83
CA LYS A 188 6.49 21.03 4.11
C LYS A 188 5.54 19.83 4.13
N LEU A 189 6.04 18.61 3.93
CA LEU A 189 5.27 17.37 4.09
C LEU A 189 4.72 17.24 5.51
N TRP A 190 5.56 17.51 6.52
CA TRP A 190 5.13 17.51 7.92
C TRP A 190 4.03 18.57 8.17
N GLY A 191 4.18 19.78 7.64
CA GLY A 191 3.16 20.83 7.71
C GLY A 191 1.84 20.41 7.07
N TYR A 192 1.89 19.87 5.85
CA TYR A 192 0.72 19.33 5.14
C TYR A 192 0.01 18.27 5.99
N SER A 193 0.76 17.29 6.52
CA SER A 193 0.15 16.27 7.38
C SER A 193 -0.37 16.83 8.68
N SER A 194 0.28 17.83 9.28
CA SER A 194 -0.16 18.43 10.54
C SER A 194 -1.46 19.23 10.35
N GLU A 195 -1.65 19.83 9.17
CA GLU A 195 -2.91 20.46 8.80
C GLU A 195 -4.00 19.42 8.48
N LYS A 196 -3.64 18.32 7.81
CA LYS A 196 -4.57 17.28 7.33
C LYS A 196 -4.90 16.16 8.33
N SER A 197 -4.10 15.98 9.38
CA SER A 197 -4.25 14.91 10.40
C SER A 197 -4.58 15.43 11.80
N ARG A 198 -4.83 16.75 11.95
CA ARG A 198 -5.27 17.34 13.23
C ARG A 198 -6.63 16.79 13.65
N HIS A 199 -6.61 16.03 14.75
CA HIS A 199 -7.72 15.58 15.58
C HIS A 199 -9.12 16.12 15.21
N GLY A 200 -9.97 15.23 14.69
CA GLY A 200 -11.42 15.28 14.94
C GLY A 200 -12.22 16.38 14.25
N GLN A 201 -11.69 17.12 13.28
CA GLN A 201 -12.53 18.02 12.48
C GLN A 201 -13.10 17.29 11.26
N ALA A 202 -14.42 17.12 11.29
CA ALA A 202 -15.25 16.37 10.35
C ALA A 202 -15.24 16.85 8.87
N ARG A 203 -14.33 17.76 8.47
CA ARG A 203 -14.28 18.37 7.12
C ARG A 203 -12.88 18.85 6.73
N LEU A 204 -11.86 18.01 6.83
CA LEU A 204 -10.64 18.23 6.03
C LEU A 204 -10.93 17.79 4.58
N PRO A 205 -10.37 18.44 3.55
CA PRO A 205 -10.48 17.93 2.19
C PRO A 205 -9.92 16.52 2.19
N GLN A 206 -10.70 15.54 1.71
CA GLN A 206 -10.26 14.15 1.66
C GLN A 206 -8.92 14.08 0.91
N VAL A 207 -7.89 13.53 1.57
CA VAL A 207 -6.63 13.21 0.90
C VAL A 207 -6.95 12.12 -0.11
N GLY A 208 -6.68 12.38 -1.39
CA GLY A 208 -6.89 11.42 -2.47
C GLY A 208 -5.81 10.33 -2.47
N PHE A 209 -6.04 9.27 -3.25
CA PHE A 209 -5.05 8.21 -3.43
C PHE A 209 -3.74 8.78 -3.99
N GLU A 210 -3.82 9.62 -5.01
CA GLU A 210 -2.69 10.19 -5.74
C GLU A 210 -1.79 11.03 -4.84
N GLU A 211 -2.41 11.83 -3.95
CA GLU A 211 -1.68 12.64 -2.98
C GLU A 211 -1.00 11.76 -1.92
N ALA A 212 -1.72 10.75 -1.39
CA ALA A 212 -1.16 9.84 -0.40
C ALA A 212 -0.06 8.94 -0.98
N GLU A 213 -0.22 8.49 -2.23
CA GLU A 213 0.76 7.71 -2.98
C GLU A 213 2.04 8.52 -3.18
N LEU A 214 1.93 9.76 -3.66
CA LEU A 214 3.07 10.67 -3.82
C LEU A 214 3.83 10.84 -2.50
N ILE A 215 3.12 11.10 -1.40
CA ILE A 215 3.74 11.33 -0.10
C ILE A 215 4.42 10.05 0.42
N LEU A 216 3.75 8.90 0.34
CA LEU A 216 4.32 7.62 0.77
C LEU A 216 5.59 7.29 -0.03
N HIS A 217 5.58 7.52 -1.34
CA HIS A 217 6.73 7.32 -2.20
C HIS A 217 7.88 8.26 -1.81
N MET A 218 7.61 9.56 -1.66
CA MET A 218 8.62 10.53 -1.21
C MET A 218 9.24 10.14 0.14
N CYS A 219 8.43 9.74 1.11
CA CYS A 219 8.91 9.29 2.42
C CYS A 219 9.80 8.04 2.31
N SER A 220 9.42 7.05 1.49
CA SER A 220 10.23 5.86 1.24
C SER A 220 11.58 6.21 0.60
N ALA A 221 11.57 7.08 -0.42
CA ALA A 221 12.80 7.54 -1.08
C ALA A 221 13.75 8.25 -0.10
N TRP A 222 13.20 9.12 0.77
CA TRP A 222 13.98 9.79 1.81
C TRP A 222 14.55 8.81 2.84
N ILE A 223 13.76 7.88 3.34
CA ILE A 223 14.23 6.85 4.28
C ILE A 223 15.42 6.09 3.68
N ASN A 224 15.27 5.63 2.43
CA ASN A 224 16.31 4.94 1.68
C ASN A 224 17.59 5.77 1.57
N TYR A 225 17.46 7.04 1.19
CA TYR A 225 18.59 7.95 1.03
C TYR A 225 19.31 8.20 2.35
N LEU A 226 18.56 8.56 3.40
CA LEU A 226 19.12 8.94 4.70
C LEU A 226 19.86 7.80 5.37
N ILE A 227 19.31 6.57 5.34
CA ILE A 227 19.98 5.39 5.91
C ILE A 227 21.28 5.09 5.16
N LYS A 228 21.22 4.99 3.83
CA LYS A 228 22.41 4.73 3.00
C LYS A 228 23.51 5.78 3.23
N ARG A 229 23.12 7.06 3.35
CA ARG A 229 24.04 8.17 3.60
C ARG A 229 24.66 8.12 5.00
N ALA A 230 23.87 7.76 6.01
CA ALA A 230 24.36 7.58 7.38
C ALA A 230 25.37 6.43 7.47
N GLU A 231 25.08 5.31 6.79
CA GLU A 231 25.96 4.13 6.77
C GLU A 231 27.23 4.34 5.96
N SER A 232 27.18 5.10 4.85
CA SER A 232 28.36 5.43 4.06
C SER A 232 29.27 6.48 4.70
N GLY A 233 28.94 6.95 5.92
CA GLY A 233 29.71 7.96 6.65
C GLY A 233 29.83 9.30 5.91
N GLY A 234 28.85 9.64 5.07
CA GLY A 234 28.88 10.84 4.25
C GLY A 234 29.96 10.85 3.14
N ARG A 235 30.74 9.77 2.98
CA ARG A 235 31.74 9.67 1.91
C ARG A 235 31.02 9.59 0.57
N ARG A 236 31.44 10.44 -0.38
CA ARG A 236 31.00 10.36 -1.77
C ARG A 236 31.69 9.14 -2.38
N ALA A 237 30.92 8.25 -3.01
CA ALA A 237 31.46 7.29 -3.96
C ALA A 237 32.10 8.04 -5.12
#